data_AF-A0A1Y4CFS3-F1
#
_entry.id   AF-A0A1Y4CFS3-F1
#
_cell.length_a   1.000
_cell.length_b   1.000
_cell.length_c   1.000
_cell.angle_alpha   90.00
_cell.angle_beta   90.00
_cell.angle_gamma   90.00
#
_symmetry.space_group_name_H-M   'P 1'
#
loop_
_entity.id
_entity.type
_entity.pdbx_description
1 polymer ?
#
loop_
_entity_poly.entity_id
_entity_poly.type
_entity_poly.pdbx_seq_one_letter_code
_entity_poly.pdbx_strand_id
1 'polypeptide(L)'
;MTIIQLNPSENGAHPIQTQSGRTACWLDDWVEVPAYLEDAVWDCMGWCILNIQDGKLVSITPTAQPKPEPGPVTPTTDERLFALENAMLSMMGVKTDV
;
A
#
# COMPACT_ATOMS: atom_id res chain seq x y z
N MET A 1 -6.43 6.80 19.39
CA MET A 1 -5.47 7.86 19.02
C MET A 1 -4.84 7.47 17.70
N THR A 2 -4.78 8.37 16.73
CA THR A 2 -4.12 8.14 15.45
C THR A 2 -2.69 8.66 15.51
N ILE A 3 -1.74 7.88 14.98
CA ILE A 3 -0.33 8.25 14.87
C ILE A 3 0.13 8.02 13.44
N ILE A 4 1.12 8.80 13.01
CA ILE A 4 1.72 8.72 11.69
C ILE A 4 3.25 8.71 11.83
N GLN A 5 3.93 7.90 11.03
CA GLN A 5 5.39 7.83 11.05
C GLN A 5 5.98 9.10 10.41
N LEU A 6 7.01 9.66 11.03
CA LEU A 6 7.67 10.90 10.57
C LEU A 6 8.37 10.74 9.23
N ASN A 7 8.99 9.58 9.00
CA ASN A 7 9.66 9.25 7.75
C ASN A 7 8.77 8.34 6.90
N PRO A 8 8.68 8.57 5.58
CA PRO A 8 7.94 7.68 4.70
C PRO A 8 8.65 6.32 4.58
N SER A 9 7.86 5.28 4.30
CA SER A 9 8.37 3.96 3.93
C SER A 9 9.02 3.98 2.54
N GLU A 10 9.61 2.85 2.13
CA GLU A 10 10.26 2.71 0.81
C GLU A 10 9.34 3.03 -0.37
N ASN A 11 8.04 2.79 -0.22
CA ASN A 11 7.05 3.13 -1.25
C ASN A 11 6.75 4.64 -1.32
N GLY A 12 7.18 5.45 -0.34
CA GLY A 12 6.94 6.89 -0.25
C GLY A 12 5.72 7.30 0.59
N ALA A 13 4.95 6.35 1.11
CA ALA A 13 3.83 6.63 2.01
C ALA A 13 4.30 6.64 3.48
N HIS A 14 3.70 7.51 4.29
CA HIS A 14 3.83 7.49 5.74
C HIS A 14 2.86 6.46 6.34
N PRO A 15 3.34 5.41 7.05
CA PRO A 15 2.45 4.51 7.77
C PRO A 15 1.59 5.24 8.80
N ILE A 16 0.30 4.88 8.84
CA ILE A 16 -0.69 5.42 9.77
C ILE A 16 -1.20 4.27 10.64
N GLN A 17 -1.35 4.51 11.94
CA GLN A 17 -1.87 3.50 12.87
C GLN A 17 -2.87 4.11 13.84
N THR A 18 -3.89 3.32 14.17
CA THR A 18 -4.78 3.57 15.31
C THR A 18 -4.25 2.85 16.54
N GLN A 19 -3.96 3.60 17.60
CA GLN A 19 -3.55 3.10 18.91
C GLN A 19 -4.72 3.19 19.90
N SER A 20 -5.25 2.02 20.28
CA SER A 20 -6.34 1.88 21.25
C SER A 20 -5.84 2.05 22.68
N GLY A 21 -6.60 2.78 23.51
CA GLY A 21 -6.29 2.95 24.94
C GLY A 21 -5.05 3.80 25.26
N ARG A 22 -4.46 4.45 24.25
CA ARG A 22 -3.31 5.35 24.42
C ARG A 22 -3.74 6.81 24.42
N THR A 23 -3.09 7.60 25.26
CA THR A 23 -3.31 9.05 25.41
C THR A 23 -2.17 9.91 24.88
N ALA A 24 -1.06 9.29 24.46
CA ALA A 24 0.10 9.96 23.85
C ALA A 24 0.90 8.97 22.99
N CYS A 25 1.59 9.49 21.98
CA CYS A 25 2.57 8.72 21.21
C CYS A 25 3.84 8.46 22.04
N TRP A 26 4.35 7.23 22.01
CA TRP A 26 5.56 6.79 22.71
C TRP A 26 6.51 6.00 21.80
N LEU A 27 6.16 5.89 20.51
CA LEU A 27 6.98 5.22 19.52
C LEU A 27 7.96 6.23 18.92
N ASP A 28 9.23 5.85 18.88
CA ASP A 28 10.27 6.62 18.19
C ASP A 28 9.96 6.70 16.70
N ASP A 29 10.23 7.85 16.09
CA ASP A 29 9.90 8.17 14.69
C ASP A 29 8.39 8.23 14.36
N TRP A 30 7.51 8.30 15.36
CA TRP A 30 6.08 8.51 15.18
C TRP A 30 5.61 9.79 15.86
N VAL A 31 4.66 10.48 15.24
CA VAL A 31 4.01 11.65 15.80
C VAL A 31 2.51 11.42 15.96
N GLU A 32 1.94 11.99 17.02
CA GLU A 32 0.50 12.03 17.21
C GLU A 32 -0.16 12.86 16.11
N VAL A 33 -1.25 12.33 15.54
CA VAL A 33 -2.11 13.07 14.62
C VAL A 33 -3.17 13.80 15.45
N PRO A 34 -3.19 15.13 15.47
CA PRO A 34 -4.25 15.89 16.13
C PRO A 34 -5.61 15.58 15.53
N ALA A 35 -6.66 15.61 16.34
CA ALA A 35 -8.03 15.26 15.92
C ALA A 35 -8.51 16.05 14.67
N TYR A 36 -8.09 17.31 14.50
CA TYR A 36 -8.47 18.13 13.34
C TYR A 36 -7.77 17.74 12.03
N LEU A 37 -6.73 16.89 12.08
CA LEU A 37 -6.02 16.33 10.92
C LEU A 37 -6.33 14.86 10.69
N GLU A 38 -7.09 14.21 11.58
CA GLU A 38 -7.30 12.76 11.53
C GLU A 38 -7.95 12.32 10.21
N ASP A 39 -9.06 12.94 9.83
CA ASP A 39 -9.73 12.64 8.56
C ASP A 39 -8.80 12.90 7.36
N ALA A 40 -8.08 14.02 7.36
CA ALA A 40 -7.19 14.39 6.26
C ALA A 40 -6.01 13.40 6.09
N VAL A 41 -5.46 12.90 7.20
CA VAL A 41 -4.39 11.89 7.19
C VAL A 41 -4.90 10.56 6.63
N TRP A 42 -6.11 10.14 7.01
CA TRP A 42 -6.71 8.92 6.48
C TRP A 42 -7.10 9.06 5.01
N ASP A 43 -7.62 10.21 4.60
CA ASP A 43 -7.98 10.51 3.20
C ASP A 43 -6.76 10.51 2.28
N CYS A 44 -5.61 10.98 2.76
CA CYS A 44 -4.37 10.94 1.97
C CYS A 44 -3.70 9.56 1.98
N MET A 45 -4.18 8.61 2.79
CA MET A 45 -3.64 7.24 2.90
C MET A 45 -2.12 7.19 3.13
N GLY A 46 -1.57 8.19 3.85
CA GLY A 46 -0.14 8.33 4.09
C GLY A 46 0.66 8.99 2.97
N TRP A 47 0.05 9.28 1.82
CA TRP A 47 0.65 10.05 0.73
C TRP A 47 0.49 11.55 1.01
N CYS A 48 1.32 12.06 1.90
CA CYS A 48 1.34 13.48 2.22
C CYS A 48 2.72 13.93 2.69
N ILE A 49 2.98 15.22 2.54
CA ILE A 49 4.11 15.90 3.19
C ILE A 49 3.65 16.30 4.58
N LEU A 50 4.40 15.91 5.61
CA LEU A 50 4.14 16.28 7.00
C LEU A 50 4.81 17.61 7.33
N ASN A 51 4.07 18.53 7.92
CA ASN A 51 4.62 19.76 8.49
C ASN A 51 4.69 19.62 10.01
N ILE A 52 5.91 19.61 10.55
CA ILE A 52 6.19 19.44 11.97
C ILE A 52 6.69 20.75 12.56
N GLN A 53 6.08 21.20 13.65
CA GLN A 53 6.54 22.34 14.44
C GLN A 53 6.60 21.94 15.90
N ASP A 54 7.71 22.24 16.58
CA ASP A 54 7.93 21.89 17.99
C ASP A 54 7.63 20.41 18.32
N GLY A 55 7.98 19.51 17.39
CA GLY A 55 7.74 18.08 17.51
C GLY A 55 6.28 17.63 17.33
N LYS A 56 5.39 18.52 16.87
CA LYS A 56 3.97 18.23 16.65
C LYS A 56 3.59 18.37 15.18
N LEU A 57 2.71 17.50 14.72
CA LEU A 57 2.09 17.63 13.40
C LEU A 57 1.12 18.81 13.40
N VAL A 58 1.38 19.82 12.56
CA VAL A 58 0.54 21.03 12.46
C VAL A 58 -0.27 21.09 11.18
N SER A 59 0.21 20.46 10.11
CA SER A 59 -0.53 20.35 8.86
C SER A 59 0.02 19.21 8.01
N ILE A 60 -0.76 18.78 7.03
CA ILE A 60 -0.32 17.88 5.98
C ILE A 60 -0.61 18.50 4.61
N THR A 61 0.16 18.12 3.60
CA THR A 61 -0.14 18.43 2.19
C THR A 61 -0.24 17.12 1.42
N PRO A 62 -1.42 16.71 0.93
CA PRO A 62 -1.57 15.49 0.14
C PRO A 62 -0.65 15.49 -1.09
N THR A 63 -0.08 14.33 -1.39
CA THR A 63 0.75 14.11 -2.58
C THR A 63 0.09 13.10 -3.51
N ALA A 64 0.51 13.08 -4.77
CA ALA A 64 0.02 12.07 -5.71
C ALA A 64 0.52 10.69 -5.28
N GLN A 65 -0.41 9.75 -5.15
CA GLN A 65 -0.05 8.34 -5.01
C GLN A 65 0.67 7.88 -6.28
N PRO A 66 1.78 7.11 -6.18
CA PRO A 66 2.40 6.49 -7.33
C PRO A 66 1.38 5.62 -8.05
N LYS A 67 1.37 5.70 -9.38
CA LYS A 67 0.55 4.82 -10.19
C LYS A 67 0.93 3.37 -9.86
N PRO A 68 -0.04 2.48 -9.55
CA PRO A 68 0.25 1.08 -9.39
C PRO A 68 1.06 0.58 -10.58
N GLU A 69 2.11 -0.19 -10.30
CA GLU A 69 2.79 -0.89 -11.38
C GLU A 69 1.78 -1.74 -12.14
N PRO A 70 1.91 -1.87 -13.48
CA PRO A 70 1.09 -2.80 -14.22
C PRO A 70 1.13 -4.16 -13.53
N GLY A 71 -0.05 -4.70 -13.22
CA GLY A 71 -0.13 -6.02 -12.59
C GLY A 71 0.53 -7.08 -13.48
N PRO A 72 0.79 -8.27 -12.93
CA PRO A 72 1.26 -9.41 -13.72
C PRO A 72 0.35 -9.59 -14.93
N VAL A 73 0.94 -9.79 -16.10
CA VAL A 73 0.17 -10.10 -17.31
C VAL A 73 -0.51 -11.44 -17.06
N THR A 74 -1.83 -11.44 -16.87
CA THR A 74 -2.58 -12.68 -16.72
C THR A 74 -2.73 -13.31 -18.10
N PRO A 75 -2.42 -14.61 -18.28
CA PRO A 75 -2.64 -15.28 -19.55
C PRO A 75 -4.13 -15.21 -19.90
N THR A 76 -4.40 -15.00 -21.19
CA THR A 76 -5.75 -14.95 -21.76
C THR A 76 -6.46 -16.29 -21.57
N THR A 77 -7.79 -16.30 -21.69
CA THR A 77 -8.57 -17.54 -21.63
C THR A 77 -8.08 -18.57 -22.66
N ASP A 78 -7.73 -18.13 -23.86
CA ASP A 78 -7.26 -19.01 -24.93
C ASP A 78 -5.88 -19.60 -24.62
N GLU A 79 -4.94 -18.79 -24.11
CA GLU A 79 -3.63 -19.31 -23.67
C GLU A 79 -3.76 -20.30 -22.52
N ARG A 80 -4.68 -20.04 -21.58
CA ARG A 80 -4.98 -20.96 -20.48
C ARG A 80 -5.62 -22.25 -20.97
N LEU A 81 -6.51 -22.17 -21.94
CA LEU A 81 -7.19 -23.32 -22.52
C LEU A 81 -6.20 -24.17 -23.34
N PHE A 82 -5.37 -23.53 -24.17
CA PHE A 82 -4.31 -24.20 -24.91
C PHE A 82 -3.30 -24.90 -24.00
N ALA A 83 -2.89 -24.25 -22.90
CA ALA A 83 -2.01 -24.87 -21.91
C ALA A 83 -2.67 -26.09 -21.24
N LEU A 84 -3.97 -26.02 -20.95
CA LEU A 84 -4.73 -27.11 -20.36
C LEU A 84 -4.90 -28.29 -21.34
N GLU A 85 -5.24 -28.01 -22.59
CA GLU A 85 -5.39 -29.01 -23.66
C GLU A 85 -4.07 -29.75 -23.91
N ASN A 86 -2.96 -29.02 -24.01
CA ASN A 86 -1.63 -29.64 -24.15
C ASN A 86 -1.24 -30.47 -22.93
N ALA A 87 -1.55 -30.01 -21.72
CA ALA A 87 -1.30 -30.79 -20.50
C ALA A 87 -2.10 -32.11 -20.52
N MET A 88 -3.36 -32.08 -20.95
CA MET A 88 -4.19 -33.28 -21.08
C MET A 88 -3.63 -34.24 -22.15
N LEU A 89 -3.26 -33.74 -23.33
CA LEU A 89 -2.68 -34.55 -24.40
C LEU A 89 -1.35 -35.19 -23.97
N SER A 90 -0.50 -34.43 -23.26
CA SER A 90 0.76 -34.93 -22.72
C SER A 90 0.54 -36.02 -21.66
N MET A 91 -0.47 -35.89 -20.79
CA MET A 91 -0.80 -36.93 -19.80
C MET A 91 -1.35 -38.20 -20.45
N MET A 92 -2.03 -38.06 -21.59
CA MET A 92 -2.56 -39.18 -22.37
C MET A 92 -1.50 -39.87 -23.25
N GLY A 93 -0.22 -39.43 -23.19
CA GLY A 93 0.87 -40.00 -23.98
C GLY A 93 0.77 -39.70 -25.48
N VAL A 94 -0.07 -38.75 -25.87
CA VAL A 94 -0.18 -38.26 -27.24
C VAL A 94 0.98 -37.28 -27.46
N LYS A 95 1.93 -37.62 -28.32
CA LYS A 95 2.94 -36.66 -28.76
C LYS A 95 2.25 -35.55 -29.55
N THR A 96 2.15 -34.37 -28.96
CA THR A 96 1.87 -33.14 -29.70
C THR A 96 3.17 -32.68 -30.34
N ASP A 97 3.39 -33.06 -31.59
CA ASP A 97 4.42 -32.47 -32.43
C ASP A 97 3.91 -31.08 -32.88
N VAL A 98 4.36 -30.03 -32.20
CA VAL A 98 4.38 -28.64 -32.70
C VAL A 98 5.80 -28.30 -33.11
#